data_AF-A0A1I6EGD1-F1
#
_entry.id   AF-A0A1I6EGD1-F1
#
_cell.length_a   1.000
_cell.length_b   1.000
_cell.length_c   1.000
_cell.angle_alpha   90.00
_cell.angle_beta   90.00
_cell.angle_gamma   90.00
#
_symmetry.space_group_name_H-M   'P 1'
#
loop_
_entity.id
_entity.type
_entity.pdbx_description
1 polymer ?
#
loop_
_entity_poly.entity_id
_entity_poly.type
_entity_poly.pdbx_seq_one_letter_code
_entity_poly.pdbx_strand_id
1 'polypeptide(L)'
;MIEYGYTCLRQFPKSEKFTLAAEIKDTMIRLLKLIIRANKRYYKKTTLQDIDIELATLRAYIRLAKDLKFLPIKKYENWSKMLSEIGKMLGGWIKSAKK
;
A
#
# COMPACT_ATOMS: atom_id res chain seq x y z
N MET A 1 1.87 -5.42 7.33
CA MET A 1 1.01 -4.40 6.66
C MET A 1 -0.27 -5.05 6.12
N ILE A 2 -0.16 -6.08 5.27
CA ILE A 2 -1.32 -6.73 4.64
C ILE A 2 -2.29 -7.32 5.69
N GLU A 3 -1.79 -8.08 6.66
CA GLU A 3 -2.61 -8.65 7.76
C GLU A 3 -3.40 -7.57 8.52
N TYR A 4 -2.73 -6.45 8.84
CA TYR A 4 -3.38 -5.30 9.48
C TYR A 4 -4.45 -4.66 8.59
N GLY A 5 -4.18 -4.57 7.28
CA GLY A 5 -5.14 -4.12 6.28
C GLY A 5 -6.40 -4.97 6.25
N TYR A 6 -6.28 -6.29 6.30
CA TYR A 6 -7.44 -7.20 6.38
C TYR A 6 -8.32 -6.93 7.62
N THR A 7 -7.72 -6.65 8.77
CA THR A 7 -8.44 -6.27 9.99
C THR A 7 -9.14 -4.92 9.84
N CYS A 8 -8.49 -3.95 9.20
CA CYS A 8 -9.08 -2.63 8.96
C CYS A 8 -10.30 -2.70 8.05
N LEU A 9 -10.22 -3.48 6.97
CA LEU A 9 -11.26 -3.64 5.97
C LEU A 9 -12.54 -4.30 6.48
N ARG A 10 -12.48 -5.03 7.60
CA ARG A 10 -13.70 -5.60 8.24
C ARG A 10 -14.69 -4.54 8.73
N GLN A 11 -14.25 -3.30 8.93
CA GLN A 11 -15.09 -2.19 9.39
C GLN A 11 -15.82 -1.48 8.25
N PHE A 12 -15.50 -1.77 7.00
CA PHE A 12 -16.12 -1.09 5.88
C PHE A 12 -17.59 -1.49 5.78
N PRO A 13 -18.49 -0.55 5.44
CA PRO A 13 -19.89 -0.86 5.24
C PRO A 13 -20.07 -1.88 4.12
N LYS A 14 -21.13 -2.68 4.17
CA LYS A 14 -21.39 -3.74 3.18
C LYS A 14 -21.48 -3.21 1.75
N SER A 15 -21.97 -1.98 1.57
CA SER A 15 -22.05 -1.30 0.27
C SER A 15 -20.67 -1.09 -0.36
N GLU A 16 -19.65 -0.78 0.44
CA GLU A 16 -18.30 -0.46 -0.03
C GLU A 16 -17.35 -1.67 -0.04
N LYS A 17 -17.87 -2.85 0.32
CA LYS A 17 -17.09 -4.08 0.43
C LYS A 17 -16.53 -4.52 -0.92
N PHE A 18 -17.25 -4.25 -2.00
CA PHE A 18 -16.90 -4.65 -3.37
C PHE A 18 -16.29 -3.51 -4.20
N THR A 19 -16.21 -2.31 -3.65
CA THR A 19 -15.62 -1.12 -4.28
C THR A 19 -14.28 -0.82 -3.60
N LEU A 20 -14.24 0.17 -2.70
CA LEU A 20 -13.00 0.67 -2.10
C LEU A 20 -12.27 -0.41 -1.29
N ALA A 21 -12.99 -1.28 -0.58
CA ALA A 21 -12.35 -2.35 0.19
C ALA A 21 -11.72 -3.43 -0.70
N ALA A 22 -12.29 -3.69 -1.87
CA ALA A 22 -11.75 -4.62 -2.85
C ALA A 22 -10.52 -4.03 -3.55
N GLU A 23 -10.61 -2.77 -3.98
CA GLU A 23 -9.48 -2.03 -4.57
C GLU A 23 -8.28 -1.96 -3.63
N ILE A 24 -8.50 -1.61 -2.35
CA ILE A 24 -7.41 -1.59 -1.36
C ILE A 24 -6.76 -2.96 -1.21
N LYS A 25 -7.53 -4.05 -1.23
CA LYS A 25 -6.96 -5.42 -1.21
C LYS A 25 -6.13 -5.70 -2.43
N ASP A 26 -6.65 -5.40 -3.62
CA ASP A 26 -5.91 -5.68 -4.85
C ASP A 26 -4.60 -4.88 -4.89
N THR A 27 -4.63 -3.59 -4.55
CA THR A 27 -3.45 -2.73 -4.45
C THR A 27 -2.42 -3.27 -3.44
N MET A 28 -2.85 -3.74 -2.26
CA MET A 28 -1.94 -4.35 -1.28
C MET A 28 -1.25 -5.62 -1.84
N ILE A 29 -2.01 -6.49 -2.50
CA ILE A 29 -1.48 -7.72 -3.10
C ILE A 29 -0.59 -7.41 -4.30
N ARG A 30 -0.95 -6.41 -5.10
CA ARG A 30 -0.16 -5.93 -6.24
C ARG A 30 1.18 -5.37 -5.78
N LEU A 31 1.19 -4.55 -4.72
CA LEU A 31 2.41 -4.04 -4.10
C LEU A 31 3.34 -5.19 -3.69
N LEU A 32 2.82 -6.24 -3.03
CA LEU A 32 3.60 -7.42 -2.67
C LEU A 32 4.17 -8.13 -3.91
N LYS A 33 3.35 -8.34 -4.94
CA LYS A 33 3.79 -8.96 -6.21
C LYS A 33 4.89 -8.14 -6.87
N LEU A 34 4.78 -6.82 -6.87
CA LEU A 34 5.80 -5.91 -7.42
C LEU A 34 7.11 -5.99 -6.63
N ILE A 35 7.05 -6.05 -5.29
CA ILE A 35 8.23 -6.23 -4.42
C ILE A 35 8.92 -7.57 -4.72
N ILE A 36 8.16 -8.67 -4.84
CA ILE A 36 8.72 -9.98 -5.18
C ILE A 36 9.38 -9.94 -6.57
N ARG A 37 8.72 -9.34 -7.56
CA ARG A 37 9.27 -9.17 -8.92
C ARG A 37 10.55 -8.34 -8.92
N ALA A 38 10.58 -7.22 -8.20
CA ALA A 38 11.75 -6.36 -8.09
C ALA A 38 12.93 -7.07 -7.41
N ASN A 39 12.66 -7.98 -6.46
CA ASN A 39 13.71 -8.79 -5.84
C ASN A 39 14.34 -9.81 -6.81
N LYS A 40 13.54 -10.38 -7.72
CA LYS A 40 14.01 -11.40 -8.67
C LYS A 40 14.57 -10.84 -9.98
N ARG A 41 14.30 -9.57 -10.33
CA ARG A 41 14.80 -8.95 -11.57
C ARG A 41 16.26 -8.49 -11.46
N TYR A 42 17.00 -8.67 -12.54
CA TYR A 42 18.37 -8.18 -12.71
C TYR A 42 18.42 -6.66 -12.92
N TYR A 43 17.49 -6.12 -13.73
CA TYR A 43 17.30 -4.68 -13.93
C TYR A 43 16.01 -4.20 -13.23
N LYS A 44 16.16 -3.36 -12.19
CA LYS A 44 15.09 -3.04 -11.22
C LYS A 44 14.46 -1.66 -11.41
N LYS A 45 15.03 -0.79 -12.26
CA LYS A 45 14.70 0.65 -12.27
C LYS A 45 13.23 0.95 -12.54
N THR A 46 12.62 0.29 -13.53
CA THR A 46 11.19 0.46 -13.87
C THR A 46 10.28 -0.15 -12.81
N THR A 47 10.63 -1.33 -12.30
CA THR A 47 9.82 -2.04 -11.29
C THR A 47 9.81 -1.31 -9.94
N LEU A 48 10.90 -0.62 -9.56
CA LEU A 48 10.92 0.21 -8.35
C LEU A 48 10.03 1.46 -8.47
N GLN A 49 9.91 2.03 -9.68
CA GLN A 49 8.94 3.10 -9.94
C GLN A 49 7.50 2.59 -9.84
N ASP A 50 7.21 1.41 -10.39
CA ASP A 50 5.89 0.79 -10.26
C ASP A 50 5.50 0.57 -8.79
N ILE A 51 6.45 0.14 -7.94
CA ILE A 51 6.22 -0.01 -6.50
C ILE A 51 5.90 1.36 -5.86
N ASP A 52 6.60 2.43 -6.26
CA ASP A 52 6.38 3.77 -5.70
C ASP A 52 5.00 4.32 -6.07
N ILE A 53 4.60 4.14 -7.34
CA ILE A 53 3.27 4.50 -7.83
C ILE A 53 2.20 3.73 -7.03
N GLU A 54 2.33 2.41 -6.92
CA GLU A 54 1.35 1.57 -6.22
C GLU A 54 1.25 1.94 -4.73
N LEU A 55 2.38 2.29 -4.10
CA LEU A 55 2.42 2.74 -2.72
C LEU A 55 1.73 4.09 -2.54
N ALA A 56 1.89 5.02 -3.49
CA ALA A 56 1.20 6.31 -3.49
C ALA A 56 -0.31 6.12 -3.67
N THR A 57 -0.73 5.25 -4.59
CA THR A 57 -2.14 4.86 -4.81
C THR A 57 -2.76 4.31 -3.51
N LEU A 58 -2.06 3.37 -2.84
CA LEU A 58 -2.54 2.81 -1.58
C LEU A 58 -2.72 3.87 -0.48
N ARG A 59 -1.80 4.83 -0.37
CA ARG A 59 -1.91 5.96 0.57
C ARG A 59 -3.13 6.83 0.27
N ALA A 60 -3.40 7.10 -1.00
CA ALA A 60 -4.57 7.88 -1.41
C ALA A 60 -5.87 7.16 -1.03
N TYR A 61 -5.98 5.85 -1.29
CA TYR A 61 -7.16 5.07 -0.91
C TYR A 61 -7.39 5.00 0.59
N ILE A 62 -6.34 4.86 1.39
CA ILE A 62 -6.48 4.84 2.86
C ILE A 62 -6.87 6.23 3.41
N ARG A 63 -6.39 7.30 2.79
CA ARG A 63 -6.83 8.67 3.11
C ARG A 63 -8.31 8.85 2.77
N LEU A 64 -8.73 8.42 1.58
CA LEU A 64 -10.13 8.46 1.16
C LEU A 64 -11.02 7.67 2.13
N ALA A 65 -10.60 6.47 2.54
CA ALA A 65 -11.34 5.66 3.51
C ALA A 65 -11.49 6.34 4.88
N LYS A 66 -10.49 7.13 5.30
CA LYS A 66 -10.56 7.95 6.52
C LYS A 66 -11.50 9.13 6.33
N ASP A 67 -11.45 9.82 5.20
CA ASP A 67 -12.29 11.00 4.92
C ASP A 67 -13.77 10.60 4.79
N LEU A 68 -14.05 9.42 4.24
CA LEU A 68 -15.39 8.79 4.22
C LEU A 68 -15.82 8.20 5.58
N LYS A 69 -14.98 8.33 6.62
CA LYS A 69 -15.21 7.82 7.98
C LYS A 69 -15.38 6.29 8.08
N PHE A 70 -14.92 5.53 7.08
CA PHE A 70 -14.90 4.07 7.12
C PHE A 70 -13.80 3.52 8.02
N LEU A 71 -12.76 4.32 8.26
CA LEU A 71 -11.62 3.97 9.08
C LEU A 71 -11.47 4.93 10.27
N PRO A 72 -11.44 4.44 11.52
CA PRO A 72 -11.13 5.26 12.67
C PRO A 72 -9.72 5.88 12.56
N ILE A 73 -9.57 7.12 13.05
CA ILE A 73 -8.31 7.89 12.97
C ILE A 73 -7.12 7.10 13.52
N LYS A 74 -7.28 6.39 14.66
CA LYS A 74 -6.22 5.56 15.24
C LYS A 74 -5.72 4.46 14.29
N LYS A 75 -6.64 3.82 13.55
CA LYS A 75 -6.29 2.76 12.60
C LYS A 75 -5.66 3.33 11.32
N TYR A 76 -6.18 4.47 10.85
CA TYR A 76 -5.55 5.23 9.78
C TYR A 76 -4.11 5.60 10.12
N GLU A 77 -3.85 6.12 11.32
CA GLU A 77 -2.52 6.52 11.75
C GLU A 77 -1.55 5.34 11.78
N ASN A 78 -1.96 4.21 12.38
CA ASN A 78 -1.12 3.02 12.40
C ASN A 78 -0.84 2.50 10.98
N TRP A 79 -1.86 2.43 10.13
CA TRP A 79 -1.67 1.97 8.76
C TRP A 79 -0.77 2.91 7.95
N SER A 80 -0.94 4.22 8.12
CA SER A 80 -0.10 5.22 7.48
C SER A 80 1.35 5.15 7.95
N LYS A 81 1.61 4.86 9.23
CA LYS A 81 2.98 4.63 9.74
C LYS A 81 3.65 3.46 9.02
N MET A 82 2.95 2.32 8.91
CA MET A 82 3.45 1.15 8.17
C MET A 82 3.76 1.46 6.70
N LEU A 83 2.91 2.25 6.03
CA LEU A 83 3.16 2.66 4.63
C LEU A 83 4.32 3.65 4.48
N SER A 84 4.53 4.50 5.49
CA SER A 84 5.69 5.40 5.53
C SER A 84 6.98 4.62 5.71
N GLU A 85 7.00 3.58 6.56
CA GLU A 85 8.14 2.68 6.72
C GLU A 85 8.49 1.97 5.41
N ILE A 86 7.49 1.41 4.72
CA ILE A 86 7.69 0.80 3.39
C ILE A 86 8.26 1.81 2.39
N GLY A 87 7.78 3.06 2.42
CA GLY A 87 8.31 4.12 1.57
C GLY A 87 9.77 4.47 1.85
N LYS A 88 10.19 4.51 3.12
CA LYS A 88 11.58 4.72 3.50
C LYS A 88 12.48 3.59 2.99
N MET A 89 12.04 2.33 3.12
CA MET A 89 12.75 1.16 2.61
C MET A 89 12.89 1.21 1.08
N LEU A 90 11.80 1.54 0.38
CA LEU A 90 11.80 1.70 -1.07
C LEU A 90 12.76 2.81 -1.52
N GLY A 91 12.76 3.95 -0.83
CA GLY A 91 13.67 5.06 -1.11
C GLY A 91 15.15 4.66 -0.95
N GLY A 92 15.46 3.89 0.09
CA GLY A 92 16.79 3.30 0.27
C GLY A 92 17.18 2.35 -0.88
N TRP A 93 16.24 1.51 -1.31
CA TRP A 93 16.45 0.58 -2.40
C TRP A 93 16.67 1.28 -3.75
N ILE A 94 15.89 2.33 -4.05
CA ILE A 94 16.06 3.16 -5.26
C ILE A 94 17.44 3.83 -5.28
N LYS A 95 17.89 4.36 -4.14
CA LYS A 95 19.23 4.96 -4.04
C LYS A 95 20.33 3.92 -4.30
N SER A 96 20.20 2.73 -3.72
CA SER A 96 21.16 1.64 -3.93
C SER A 96 21.15 1.12 -5.37
N ALA A 97 20.01 1.12 -6.06
CA ALA A 97 19.90 0.61 -7.42
C ALA A 97 20.31 1.63 -8.51
N LYS A 98 20.52 2.90 -8.13
CA LYS A 98 21.06 3.95 -9.02
C LYS A 98 22.59 4.03 -8.97
N LYS A 99 23.21 3.41 -7.95
CA LYS A 99 24.66 3.34 -7.76
C LYS A 99 25.21 2.16 -8.56
#